data_AF-A0A7V2XL40-F1
#
_entry.id   AF-A0A7V2XL40-F1
#
_cell.length_a   1.000
_cell.length_b   1.000
_cell.length_c   1.000
_cell.angle_alpha   90.00
_cell.angle_beta   90.00
_cell.angle_gamma   90.00
#
_symmetry.space_group_name_H-M   'P 1'
#
loop_
_entity.id
_entity.type
_entity.pdbx_description
1 polymer ?
#
loop_
_entity_poly.entity_id
_entity_poly.type
_entity_poly.pdbx_seq_one_letter_code
_entity_poly.pdbx_strand_id
1 'polypeptide(L)' 'MLRFDNAPKKATNLSLNAKVLETAKAMGMNLSQTVDALLAEEVMRRYWAQWNEDNREAIAAYNARIESEGLPLAKYRSF' A
#
# COMPACT_ATOMS: atom_id res chain seq x y z
N MET A 1 1.51 4.56 10.10
CA MET A 1 1.64 3.80 8.83
C MET A 1 0.30 3.15 8.54
N LEU A 2 -0.18 3.20 7.31
CA LEU A 2 -1.49 2.63 6.95
C LEU A 2 -1.52 1.13 7.28
N ARG A 3 -2.47 0.70 8.11
CA ARG A 3 -2.69 -0.70 8.50
C ARG A 3 -4.17 -1.01 8.44
N PHE A 4 -4.51 -2.16 7.85
CA PHE A 4 -5.88 -2.62 7.69
C PHE A 4 -6.24 -3.79 8.61
N ASP A 5 -5.27 -4.29 9.38
CA ASP A 5 -5.45 -5.42 10.27
C ASP A 5 -6.50 -5.11 11.35
N ASN A 6 -7.37 -6.10 11.64
CA ASN A 6 -8.43 -6.03 12.66
C ASN A 6 -9.54 -4.99 12.44
N ALA A 7 -9.65 -4.39 11.25
CA ALA A 7 -10.80 -3.54 10.92
C ALA A 7 -12.08 -4.37 10.69
N PRO A 8 -13.25 -3.95 11.21
CA PRO A 8 -14.50 -4.66 10.96
C PRO A 8 -14.90 -4.56 9.48
N LYS A 9 -15.40 -5.66 8.90
CA LYS A 9 -15.90 -5.66 7.53
C LYS A 9 -17.18 -4.82 7.43
N LYS A 10 -17.24 -3.94 6.44
CA LYS A 10 -18.43 -3.16 6.12
C LYS A 10 -19.04 -3.66 4.81
N ALA A 11 -20.32 -3.99 4.83
CA ALA A 11 -21.05 -4.34 3.61
C ALA A 11 -21.15 -3.11 2.70
N THR A 12 -20.80 -3.30 1.42
CA THR A 12 -20.80 -2.27 0.38
C THR A 12 -21.41 -2.84 -0.88
N ASN A 13 -22.23 -2.03 -1.56
CA ASN A 13 -22.77 -2.37 -2.88
C ASN A 13 -21.78 -1.94 -3.97
N LEU A 14 -21.51 -2.86 -4.89
CA LEU A 14 -20.45 -2.78 -5.90
C LEU A 14 -21.03 -3.25 -7.23
N SER A 15 -20.84 -2.47 -8.29
CA SER A 15 -21.20 -2.86 -9.66
C SER A 15 -19.98 -3.44 -10.37
N LEU A 16 -20.03 -4.73 -10.72
CA LEU A 16 -19.00 -5.42 -11.51
C LEU A 16 -19.60 -5.97 -12.81
N ASN A 17 -18.72 -6.35 -13.74
CA ASN A 17 -19.13 -7.04 -14.95
C ASN A 17 -19.86 -8.34 -14.60
N ALA A 18 -21.10 -8.48 -15.08
CA ALA A 18 -21.95 -9.63 -14.79
C ALA A 18 -21.33 -10.96 -15.22
N LYS A 19 -20.69 -11.01 -16.39
CA LYS A 19 -20.06 -12.24 -16.90
C LYS A 19 -18.89 -12.68 -16.03
N VAL A 20 -18.11 -11.72 -15.53
CA VAL A 20 -17.00 -12.00 -14.60
C VAL A 20 -17.54 -12.54 -13.28
N LEU A 21 -18.58 -11.92 -12.74
CA LEU A 21 -19.22 -12.38 -11.50
C LEU A 21 -19.76 -13.80 -11.61
N GLU A 22 -20.51 -14.09 -12.66
CA GLU A 22 -21.10 -15.43 -12.85
C GLU A 22 -20.01 -16.50 -13.08
N THR A 23 -18.96 -16.17 -13.83
CA THR A 23 -17.82 -17.07 -14.01
C THR A 23 -17.09 -17.34 -12.69
N ALA A 24 -16.81 -16.31 -11.90
CA ALA A 24 -16.14 -16.44 -10.62
C ALA A 24 -16.96 -17.24 -9.60
N LYS A 25 -18.30 -17.04 -9.57
CA LYS A 25 -19.21 -17.85 -8.75
C LYS A 25 -19.20 -19.31 -9.18
N ALA A 26 -19.27 -19.60 -10.48
CA ALA A 26 -19.23 -20.96 -11.01
C ALA A 26 -17.90 -21.68 -10.67
N MET A 27 -16.82 -20.92 -10.54
CA MET A 27 -15.50 -21.41 -10.10
C MET A 27 -15.39 -21.56 -8.56
N GLY A 28 -16.44 -21.24 -7.79
CA GLY A 28 -16.41 -21.34 -6.32
C GLY A 28 -15.54 -20.28 -5.64
N MET A 29 -15.25 -19.16 -6.30
CA MET A 29 -14.39 -18.11 -5.74
C MET A 29 -15.07 -17.38 -4.57
N ASN A 30 -14.29 -17.07 -3.54
CA ASN A 30 -14.73 -16.19 -2.45
C ASN A 30 -14.62 -14.71 -2.88
N LEU A 31 -15.66 -14.22 -3.56
CA LEU A 31 -15.70 -12.86 -4.12
C LEU A 31 -15.38 -11.77 -3.10
N SER A 32 -15.93 -11.86 -1.89
CA SER A 32 -15.69 -10.86 -0.85
C SER A 32 -14.22 -10.80 -0.47
N GLN A 33 -13.58 -11.95 -0.24
CA GLN A 33 -12.17 -12.01 0.11
C GLN A 33 -11.26 -11.56 -1.05
N THR A 34 -11.58 -11.96 -2.28
CA THR A 34 -10.79 -11.58 -3.46
C THR A 34 -10.85 -10.09 -3.72
N VAL A 35 -12.04 -9.48 -3.70
CA VAL A 35 -12.20 -8.04 -3.91
C VAL A 35 -11.56 -7.23 -2.78
N ASP A 36 -11.70 -7.69 -1.54
CA ASP A 36 -11.09 -7.06 -0.36
C ASP A 36 -9.55 -7.01 -0.48
N ALA A 37 -8.92 -8.13 -0.83
CA ALA A 37 -7.47 -8.19 -1.02
C ALA A 37 -6.98 -7.27 -2.16
N LEU A 38 -7.64 -7.34 -3.33
CA LEU A 38 -7.28 -6.49 -4.48
C LEU A 38 -7.44 -5.00 -4.18
N LEU A 39 -8.51 -4.64 -3.46
CA LEU A 39 -8.73 -3.25 -3.06
C LEU A 39 -7.69 -2.79 -2.04
N ALA A 40 -7.35 -3.61 -1.05
CA ALA A 40 -6.31 -3.29 -0.07
C ALA A 40 -4.95 -3.04 -0.73
N GLU A 41 -4.55 -3.90 -1.67
CA GLU A 41 -3.32 -3.73 -2.46
C GLU A 41 -3.32 -2.42 -3.26
N GLU A 42 -4.42 -2.12 -3.95
CA GLU A 42 -4.56 -0.89 -4.74
C GLU A 42 -4.50 0.36 -3.86
N VAL A 43 -5.17 0.34 -2.71
CA VAL A 43 -5.16 1.45 -1.74
C VAL A 43 -3.75 1.65 -1.19
N MET A 44 -3.04 0.58 -0.81
CA MET A 44 -1.65 0.68 -0.38
C MET A 44 -0.76 1.30 -1.44
N ARG A 45 -0.89 0.84 -2.69
CA ARG A 45 -0.09 1.36 -3.80
C ARG A 45 -0.30 2.86 -3.99
N ARG A 46 -1.55 3.31 -4.01
CA ARG A 46 -1.89 4.74 -4.16
C ARG A 46 -1.42 5.57 -2.97
N TYR A 47 -1.62 5.06 -1.76
CA TYR A 47 -1.17 5.73 -0.54
C TYR A 47 0.33 5.98 -0.57
N TRP A 48 1.13 4.96 -0.89
CA TRP A 48 2.59 5.10 -0.96
C TRP A 48 3.06 5.96 -2.13
N ALA A 49 2.40 5.87 -3.28
CA ALA A 49 2.70 6.75 -4.41
C ALA A 49 2.51 8.22 -4.02
N GLN A 50 1.39 8.55 -3.36
CA GLN A 50 1.13 9.90 -2.88
C GLN A 50 2.13 10.32 -1.81
N TRP A 51 2.38 9.46 -0.83
CA TRP A 51 3.34 9.74 0.24
C TRP A 51 4.74 10.03 -0.31
N ASN A 52 5.20 9.25 -1.29
CA ASN A 52 6.50 9.49 -1.92
C ASN A 52 6.56 10.84 -2.64
N GLU A 53 5.49 11.24 -3.33
CA GLU A 53 5.42 12.54 -3.99
C GLU A 53 5.43 13.68 -2.96
N ASP A 54 4.59 13.58 -1.93
CA ASP A 54 4.50 14.59 -0.86
C ASP A 54 5.82 14.76 -0.10
N ASN A 55 6.59 13.69 0.04
CA ASN A 55 7.85 13.69 0.79
C ASN A 55 9.09 13.81 -0.12
N ARG A 56 8.92 14.00 -1.43
CA ARG A 56 10.03 13.98 -2.40
C ARG A 56 11.12 15.00 -2.04
N GLU A 57 10.74 16.22 -1.69
CA GLU A 57 11.69 17.29 -1.35
C GLU A 57 12.40 17.01 -0.02
N ALA A 58 11.68 16.54 0.99
CA ALA A 58 12.26 16.18 2.28
C ALA A 58 13.26 15.01 2.15
N ILE A 59 12.92 14.00 1.34
CA ILE A 59 13.79 12.88 1.03
C ILE A 59 15.04 13.37 0.27
N ALA A 60 14.87 14.23 -0.74
CA ALA A 60 15.99 14.79 -1.51
C ALA A 60 16.94 15.62 -0.62
N ALA A 61 16.40 16.49 0.24
CA ALA A 61 17.18 17.29 1.17
C ALA A 61 17.94 16.41 2.17
N TYR A 62 17.29 15.36 2.68
CA TYR A 62 17.93 14.40 3.57
C TYR A 62 19.06 13.64 2.85
N ASN A 63 18.82 13.14 1.63
CA ASN A 63 19.82 12.44 0.84
C ASN A 63 21.03 13.33 0.55
N ALA A 64 20.81 14.59 0.14
CA ALA A 64 21.88 15.55 -0.08
C ALA A 64 22.73 15.77 1.18
N ARG A 65 22.10 15.86 2.36
CA ARG A 65 22.81 15.97 3.63
C ARG A 65 23.65 14.72 3.92
N ILE A 66 23.10 13.53 3.68
CA ILE A 66 23.83 12.27 3.89
C ILE A 66 25.01 12.14 2.92
N GLU A 67 24.86 12.60 1.67
CA GLU A 67 25.96 12.65 0.70
C GLU A 67 27.06 13.60 1.13
N SER A 68 26.72 14.77 1.70
CA SER A 68 27.71 15.76 2.14
C SER A 68 28.35 15.46 3.50
N GLU A 69 27.58 14.98 4.47
CA GLU A 69 28.00 14.84 5.87
C GLU A 69 28.25 13.37 6.28
N GLY A 70 27.85 12.41 5.44
CA GLY A 70 27.82 11.00 5.78
C GLY A 70 26.68 10.64 6.74
N LEU A 71 26.60 9.37 7.13
CA LEU A 71 25.60 8.90 8.09
C LEU A 71 25.91 9.43 9.50
N PRO A 72 24.99 10.13 10.17
CA PRO A 72 25.26 10.80 11.46
C PRO A 72 25.79 9.86 12.57
N LEU A 73 25.37 8.60 12.55
CA LEU A 73 25.73 7.58 13.54
C LEU A 73 26.75 6.56 13.04
N ALA A 74 27.32 6.73 11.83
CA ALA A 74 28.31 5.80 11.29
C ALA A 74 29.48 5.56 12.27
N LYS A 75 29.90 6.60 12.99
CA LYS A 75 30.98 6.53 13.98
C LYS A 75 30.74 5.60 15.18
N TYR A 76 29.49 5.17 15.41
CA TYR A 76 29.13 4.27 16.50
C TYR A 76 28.76 2.85 16.02
N ARG A 77 28.81 2.60 14.71
CA ARG A 77 28.47 1.29 14.15
C ARG A 77 29.55 0.28 14.52
N SER A 78 29.22 -0.65 15.41
CA SER A 78 29.99 -1.87 15.66
C SER A 78 29.43 -2.96 14.72
N PHE A 79 30.32 -3.54 13.90
CA PHE A 79 30.15 -4.64 12.94
C PHE A 79 28.77 -5.30 12.85
#